data_AF-A0A484N2N2-F1
#
_entry.id   AF-A0A484N2N2-F1
#
_cell.length_a   1.000
_cell.length_b   1.000
_cell.length_c   1.000
_cell.angle_alpha   90.00
_cell.angle_beta   90.00
_cell.angle_gamma   90.00
#
_symmetry.space_group_name_H-M   'P 1'
#
loop_
_entity.id
_entity.type
_entity.pdbx_description
1 polymer ?
#
loop_
_entity_poly.entity_id
_entity_poly.type
_entity_poly.pdbx_seq_one_letter_code
_entity_poly.pdbx_strand_id
1 'polypeptide(L)'
;MAEIAQATKKFSECSIAMNVLWTRLKEIDKNWRYVYKALVVLEYLVAHGSERAVDDIVEHTYHISSLTKFEYVEPNGKDVGINVRKKAEHIVSLLNDKDRIQEVRDKASANRENQDLHP
;
A
#
# COMPACT_ATOMS: atom_id res chain seq x y z
N MET A 1 -2.08 11.68 0.08
CA MET A 1 -2.36 10.43 -0.67
C MET A 1 -2.67 10.72 -2.13
N ALA A 2 -3.62 11.62 -2.43
CA ALA A 2 -4.02 11.97 -3.81
C ALA A 2 -2.85 12.38 -4.74
N GLU A 3 -1.90 13.19 -4.24
CA GLU A 3 -0.72 13.59 -5.02
C GLU A 3 0.21 12.41 -5.39
N ILE A 4 0.36 11.41 -4.50
CA ILE A 4 1.18 10.21 -4.76
C ILE A 4 0.52 9.35 -5.85
N ALA A 5 -0.81 9.17 -5.78
CA ALA A 5 -1.52 8.46 -6.85
C ALA A 5 -1.44 9.21 -8.18
N GLN A 6 -1.46 10.55 -8.17
CA GLN A 6 -1.28 11.34 -9.38
C GLN A 6 0.15 11.21 -9.94
N ALA A 7 1.17 11.15 -9.07
CA ALA A 7 2.55 10.88 -9.47
C ALA A 7 2.71 9.51 -10.13
N THR A 8 1.92 8.48 -9.75
CA THR A 8 1.94 7.19 -10.45
C THR A 8 1.46 7.23 -11.90
N LYS A 9 0.84 8.33 -12.35
CA LYS A 9 0.39 8.51 -13.74
C LYS A 9 1.50 9.04 -14.66
N LYS A 10 2.63 9.50 -14.13
CA LYS A 10 3.82 9.88 -14.90
C LYS A 10 4.90 8.81 -14.73
N PHE A 11 5.46 8.34 -15.85
CA PHE A 11 6.33 7.16 -15.89
C PHE A 11 7.53 7.22 -14.94
N SER A 12 8.27 8.34 -14.93
CA SER A 12 9.46 8.51 -14.09
C SER A 12 9.11 8.67 -12.60
N GLU A 13 8.04 9.41 -12.30
CA GLU A 13 7.59 9.68 -10.94
C GLU A 13 7.01 8.42 -10.26
N CYS A 14 6.32 7.57 -11.02
CA CYS A 14 5.81 6.27 -10.56
C CYS A 14 6.94 5.34 -10.10
N SER A 15 7.98 5.15 -10.92
CA SER A 15 9.12 4.30 -10.57
C SER A 15 9.86 4.79 -9.33
N ILE A 16 10.03 6.11 -9.17
CA ILE A 16 10.67 6.69 -7.99
C ILE A 16 9.81 6.46 -6.74
N ALA A 17 8.51 6.70 -6.83
CA ALA A 17 7.58 6.50 -5.72
C ALA A 17 7.57 5.03 -5.25
N MET A 18 7.45 4.08 -6.19
CA MET A 18 7.49 2.64 -5.87
C MET A 18 8.82 2.23 -5.24
N ASN A 19 9.95 2.68 -5.79
CA ASN A 19 11.28 2.38 -5.21
C ASN A 19 11.41 2.88 -3.76
N VAL A 20 10.91 4.07 -3.46
CA VAL A 20 10.90 4.60 -2.08
C VAL A 20 10.02 3.72 -1.18
N LEU A 21 8.83 3.33 -1.63
CA LEU A 21 7.92 2.47 -0.86
C LEU A 21 8.56 1.11 -0.56
N TRP A 22 9.14 0.46 -1.57
CA TRP A 22 9.83 -0.82 -1.40
C TRP A 22 11.03 -0.73 -0.46
N THR A 23 11.75 0.39 -0.50
CA THR A 23 12.85 0.64 0.45
C THR A 23 12.32 0.75 1.88
N ARG A 24 11.19 1.44 2.10
CA ARG A 24 10.58 1.58 3.43
C ARG A 24 10.01 0.29 3.99
N LEU A 25 9.56 -0.63 3.14
CA LEU A 25 9.10 -1.94 3.60
C LEU A 25 10.23 -2.86 4.10
N LYS A 26 11.49 -2.54 3.81
CA LYS A 26 12.67 -3.29 4.29
C LYS A 26 13.15 -2.84 5.68
N GLU A 27 12.53 -1.80 6.24
CA GLU A 27 12.86 -1.29 7.58
C GLU A 27 12.41 -2.27 8.67
N ILE A 28 13.10 -2.27 9.81
CA ILE A 28 12.84 -3.18 10.94
C ILE A 28 12.76 -2.43 12.28
N ASP A 29 12.35 -3.14 13.34
CA ASP A 29 12.36 -2.68 14.73
C ASP A 29 11.64 -1.33 14.94
N LYS A 30 12.33 -0.37 15.57
CA LYS A 30 11.84 0.97 15.93
C LYS A 30 11.29 1.78 14.76
N ASN A 31 11.64 1.40 13.53
CA ASN A 31 11.18 2.06 12.30
C ASN A 31 9.81 1.53 11.80
N TRP A 32 9.09 0.74 12.59
CA TRP A 32 7.76 0.17 12.25
C TRP A 32 6.76 1.18 11.67
N ARG A 33 6.83 2.46 12.08
CA ARG A 33 5.96 3.53 11.55
C ARG A 33 6.20 3.80 10.07
N TYR A 34 7.44 3.66 9.58
CA TYR A 34 7.75 3.79 8.16
C TYR A 34 7.19 2.63 7.36
N VAL A 35 7.35 1.41 7.86
CA VAL A 35 6.76 0.20 7.27
C VAL A 35 5.23 0.34 7.19
N TYR A 36 4.59 0.69 8.30
CA TYR A 36 3.14 0.86 8.35
C TYR A 36 2.65 1.94 7.37
N LYS A 37 3.28 3.11 7.35
CA LYS A 37 2.90 4.19 6.42
C LYS A 37 3.09 3.76 4.96
N ALA A 38 4.14 3.04 4.63
CA ALA A 38 4.35 2.51 3.29
C ALA A 38 3.24 1.52 2.90
N LEU A 39 2.84 0.60 3.79
CA LEU A 39 1.71 -0.31 3.57
C LEU A 39 0.40 0.45 3.31
N VAL A 40 0.11 1.51 4.07
CA VAL A 40 -1.09 2.35 3.83
C VAL A 40 -1.05 2.99 2.44
N VAL A 41 0.13 3.46 1.99
CA VAL A 41 0.26 4.03 0.64
C VAL A 41 0.07 2.95 -0.42
N LEU A 42 0.64 1.75 -0.25
CA LEU A 42 0.46 0.65 -1.22
C LEU A 42 -1.00 0.24 -1.35
N GLU A 43 -1.72 0.07 -0.24
CA GLU A 43 -3.16 -0.21 -0.26
C GLU A 43 -3.94 0.87 -1.04
N TYR A 44 -3.61 2.14 -0.81
CA TYR A 44 -4.23 3.24 -1.56
C TYR A 44 -3.90 3.17 -3.06
N LEU A 45 -2.67 2.80 -3.42
CA LEU A 45 -2.26 2.64 -4.83
C LEU A 45 -2.93 1.45 -5.51
N VAL A 46 -3.27 0.38 -4.80
CA VAL A 46 -4.07 -0.73 -5.37
C VAL A 46 -5.41 -0.20 -5.88
N ALA A 47 -6.08 0.64 -5.10
CA ALA A 47 -7.39 1.20 -5.46
C ALA A 47 -7.31 2.39 -6.44
N HIS A 48 -6.32 3.29 -6.29
CA HIS A 48 -6.31 4.59 -6.98
C HIS A 48 -5.12 4.80 -7.94
N GLY A 49 -4.13 3.89 -7.92
CA GLY A 49 -2.92 3.97 -8.73
C GLY A 49 -3.14 3.56 -10.18
N SER A 50 -2.13 3.81 -11.01
CA SER A 50 -2.09 3.30 -12.39
C SER A 50 -2.04 1.77 -12.42
N GLU A 51 -2.52 1.16 -13.52
CA GLU A 51 -2.44 -0.30 -13.72
C GLU A 51 -1.02 -0.83 -13.47
N ARG A 52 0.00 -0.11 -13.98
CA ARG A 52 1.40 -0.46 -13.74
C ARG A 52 1.79 -0.50 -12.27
N ALA A 53 1.29 0.42 -11.45
CA ALA A 53 1.56 0.40 -10.02
C ALA A 53 0.89 -0.81 -9.36
N VAL A 54 -0.31 -1.17 -9.81
CA VAL A 54 -1.00 -2.40 -9.34
C VAL A 54 -0.21 -3.64 -9.73
N ASP A 55 0.22 -3.74 -10.99
CA ASP A 55 1.03 -4.87 -11.49
C ASP A 55 2.31 -5.04 -10.67
N ASP A 56 3.04 -3.95 -10.43
CA ASP A 56 4.27 -3.95 -9.61
C ASP A 56 4.00 -4.44 -8.17
N ILE A 57 2.88 -4.01 -7.56
CA ILE A 57 2.47 -4.43 -6.23
C ILE A 57 2.11 -5.93 -6.20
N VAL A 58 1.36 -6.40 -7.20
CA VAL A 58 0.94 -7.80 -7.32
C VAL A 58 2.16 -8.70 -7.52
N GLU A 59 3.10 -8.31 -8.39
CA GLU A 59 4.36 -9.04 -8.64
C GLU A 59 5.20 -9.18 -7.36
N HIS A 60 5.23 -8.14 -6.52
CA HIS A 60 6.01 -8.09 -5.30
C HIS A 60 5.21 -8.45 -4.03
N THR A 61 4.07 -9.14 -4.15
CA THR A 61 3.22 -9.53 -3.01
C THR A 61 3.98 -10.29 -1.93
N TYR A 62 5.02 -11.06 -2.28
CA TYR A 62 5.85 -11.80 -1.32
C TYR A 62 6.58 -10.89 -0.32
N HIS A 63 6.98 -9.68 -0.73
CA HIS A 63 7.57 -8.69 0.17
C HIS A 63 6.57 -8.14 1.19
N ILE A 64 5.29 -8.06 0.81
CA ILE A 64 4.22 -7.66 1.73
C ILE A 64 3.86 -8.84 2.64
N SER A 65 3.84 -10.06 2.11
CA SER A 65 3.57 -11.28 2.86
C SER A 65 4.57 -11.54 3.99
N SER A 66 5.86 -11.23 3.80
CA SER A 66 6.85 -11.36 4.89
C SER A 66 6.53 -10.48 6.10
N LEU A 67 5.86 -9.33 5.90
CA LEU A 67 5.48 -8.40 6.96
C LEU A 67 4.30 -8.88 7.82
N THR A 68 3.62 -9.96 7.42
CA THR A 68 2.62 -10.65 8.28
C THR A 68 3.26 -11.25 9.53
N LYS A 69 4.60 -11.41 9.52
CA LYS A 69 5.41 -11.89 10.65
C LYS A 69 6.24 -10.78 11.30
N PHE A 70 5.93 -9.51 11.02
CA PHE A 70 6.68 -8.38 11.58
C PHE A 70 6.55 -8.33 13.12
N GLU A 71 7.67 -8.25 13.83
CA GLU A 71 7.72 -8.20 15.28
C GLU A 71 8.39 -6.92 15.76
N TYR A 72 7.71 -6.16 16.63
CA TYR A 72 8.33 -5.09 17.39
C TYR A 72 7.49 -4.75 18.61
N VAL A 73 8.10 -4.86 19.79
CA VAL A 73 7.52 -4.49 21.08
C VAL A 73 8.28 -3.26 21.59
N GLU A 74 7.56 -2.19 21.89
CA GLU A 74 8.15 -0.98 22.47
C GLU A 74 8.69 -1.25 23.89
N PRO A 75 9.65 -0.44 24.40
CA PRO A 75 10.24 -0.65 25.74
C PRO A 75 9.22 -0.65 26.91
N ASN A 76 8.03 -0.09 26.69
CA ASN A 76 6.92 -0.12 27.64
C ASN A 76 6.10 -1.43 27.61
N GLY A 77 6.52 -2.44 26.82
CA GLY A 77 5.84 -3.72 26.66
C GLY A 77 4.70 -3.73 25.64
N LYS A 78 4.46 -2.62 24.92
CA LYS A 78 3.39 -2.55 23.92
C LYS A 78 3.85 -3.18 22.59
N ASP A 79 3.17 -4.23 22.15
CA ASP A 79 3.33 -4.76 20.79
C ASP A 79 2.72 -3.78 19.79
N VAL A 80 3.59 -3.04 19.09
CA VAL A 80 3.20 -2.13 18.01
C VAL A 80 3.38 -2.79 16.64
N GLY A 81 4.16 -3.87 16.55
CA GLY A 81 4.32 -4.70 15.36
C GLY A 81 3.01 -5.34 14.91
N ILE A 82 2.08 -5.59 15.82
CA ILE A 82 0.73 -6.09 15.50
C ILE A 82 -0.01 -5.23 14.46
N ASN A 83 0.22 -3.90 14.44
CA ASN A 83 -0.41 -3.01 13.47
C ASN A 83 0.12 -3.26 12.06
N VAL A 84 1.42 -3.55 11.93
CA VAL A 84 2.06 -3.90 10.67
C VAL A 84 1.55 -5.25 10.20
N ARG A 85 1.51 -6.26 11.08
CA ARG A 85 1.03 -7.61 10.75
C ARG A 85 -0.40 -7.60 10.22
N LYS A 86 -1.34 -6.99 10.97
CA LYS A 86 -2.75 -6.89 10.56
C LYS A 86 -2.92 -6.16 9.24
N LYS A 87 -2.14 -5.11 9.00
CA LYS A 87 -2.20 -4.34 7.75
C LYS A 87 -1.66 -5.14 6.57
N ALA A 88 -0.54 -5.85 6.76
CA ALA A 88 0.03 -6.72 5.76
C ALA A 88 -0.90 -7.89 5.41
N GLU A 89 -1.51 -8.54 6.41
CA GLU A 89 -2.50 -9.62 6.22
C GLU A 89 -3.69 -9.14 5.38
N HIS A 90 -4.22 -7.95 5.70
CA HIS A 90 -5.32 -7.35 4.94
C HIS A 90 -4.93 -7.11 3.47
N ILE A 91 -3.76 -6.51 3.23
CA ILE A 91 -3.29 -6.21 1.87
C ILE A 91 -3.01 -7.50 1.10
N VAL A 92 -2.38 -8.50 1.71
CA VAL A 92 -2.14 -9.80 1.06
C VAL A 92 -3.46 -10.48 0.69
N SER A 93 -4.46 -10.42 1.58
CA SER A 93 -5.79 -10.94 1.27
C SER A 93 -6.44 -10.21 0.10
N LEU A 94 -6.25 -8.89 -0.03
CA LEU A 94 -6.72 -8.11 -1.18
C LEU A 94 -5.97 -8.52 -2.45
N LEU A 95 -4.65 -8.64 -2.41
CA LEU A 95 -3.81 -8.93 -3.58
C LEU A 95 -3.98 -10.35 -4.14
N ASN A 96 -4.43 -11.30 -3.31
CA ASN A 96 -4.72 -12.67 -3.72
C ASN A 96 -6.09 -12.83 -4.40
N ASP A 97 -6.92 -11.78 -4.42
CA ASP A 97 -8.28 -11.80 -4.95
C ASP A 97 -8.43 -10.74 -6.05
N LYS A 98 -8.29 -11.19 -7.31
CA LYS A 98 -8.35 -10.31 -8.48
C LYS A 98 -9.70 -9.60 -8.62
N ASP A 99 -10.80 -10.28 -8.31
CA ASP A 99 -12.13 -9.70 -8.41
C ASP A 99 -12.28 -8.57 -7.38
N ARG A 100 -11.75 -8.79 -6.17
CA ARG A 100 -11.73 -7.76 -5.13
C ARG A 100 -10.84 -6.57 -5.46
N ILE A 101 -9.70 -6.78 -6.13
CA ILE A 101 -8.88 -5.68 -6.66
C ILE A 101 -9.69 -4.86 -7.66
N GLN A 102 -10.40 -5.50 -8.58
CA GLN A 102 -11.23 -4.80 -9.56
C GLN A 102 -12.34 -4.00 -8.87
N GLU A 103 -13.04 -4.61 -7.90
CA GLU A 103 -14.09 -3.92 -7.15
C GLU A 103 -13.62 -2.65 -6.44
N VAL A 104 -12.46 -2.69 -5.78
CA VAL A 104 -11.95 -1.50 -5.06
C VAL A 104 -11.55 -0.40 -6.03
N ARG A 105 -11.07 -0.76 -7.22
CA ARG A 105 -10.72 0.19 -8.29
C ARG A 105 -11.95 0.82 -8.93
N ASP A 106 -12.98 0.03 -9.20
CA ASP A 106 -14.25 0.51 -9.76
C ASP A 106 -14.97 1.45 -8.78
N LYS A 107 -14.97 1.09 -7.48
CA LYS A 107 -15.50 1.98 -6.43
C LYS A 107 -14.69 3.28 -6.34
N ALA A 108 -13.36 3.20 -6.46
CA ALA A 108 -12.48 4.35 -6.42
C ALA A 108 -12.64 5.29 -7.62
N SER A 109 -12.88 4.75 -8.81
CA SER A 109 -13.11 5.54 -10.03
C SER A 109 -14.47 6.26 -9.97
N ALA A 110 -15.53 5.56 -9.55
CA ALA A 110 -16.86 6.14 -9.39
C ALA A 110 -16.91 7.28 -8.36
N ASN A 111 -16.18 7.14 -7.24
CA ASN A 111 -16.10 8.20 -6.22
C ASN A 111 -15.35 9.45 -6.72
N ARG A 112 -14.39 9.28 -7.63
CA ARG A 112 -13.66 10.40 -8.24
C ARG A 112 -14.52 11.16 -9.23
N GLU A 113 -15.27 10.44 -10.07
CA GLU A 113 -16.19 11.04 -11.05
C GLU A 113 -17.26 11.90 -10.36
N ASN A 114 -17.79 11.45 -9.22
CA ASN A 114 -18.73 12.22 -8.42
C ASN A 114 -18.12 13.48 -7.77
N GLN A 115 -16.82 13.49 -7.46
CA GLN A 115 -16.14 14.67 -6.92
C GLN A 115 -15.80 15.70 -8.00
N ASP A 116 -15.48 15.25 -9.22
CA ASP A 116 -15.19 16.13 -10.36
C ASP A 116 -16.48 16.78 -10.94
N LEU A 117 -17.67 16.26 -10.60
CA LEU A 117 -18.98 16.75 -11.03
C LEU A 117 -19.59 17.83 -10.12
N HIS A 118 -18.93 18.24 -9.03
CA HIS A 118 -19.37 19.34 -8.16
C HIS A 118 -18.20 20.32 -7.90
N PRO A 119 -18.06 21.38 -8.74
CA PRO A 119 -17.13 22.48 -8.52
C PRO A 119 -17.56 23.42 -7.38
#